data_AF-A0A4Z0P504-F1
#
_entry.id   AF-A0A4Z0P504-F1
#
_cell.length_a   1.000
_cell.length_b   1.000
_cell.length_c   1.000
_cell.angle_alpha   90.00
_cell.angle_beta   90.00
_cell.angle_gamma   90.00
#
_symmetry.space_group_name_H-M   'P 1'
#
loop_
_entity.id
_entity.type
_entity.pdbx_description
1 polymer ?
#
loop_
_entity_poly.entity_id
_entity_poly.type
_entity_poly.pdbx_seq_one_letter_code
_entity_poly.pdbx_strand_id
1 'polypeptide(L)' 'MLYIFDLGNVIVDIDFNRVLGVWSDLSRVPLASLKHKYSEGETF' A
#
# COMPACT_ATOMS: atom_id res chain seq x y z
N MET A 1 -6.10 -16.54 28.13
CA MET A 1 -6.48 -15.20 27.64
C MET A 1 -5.84 -15.02 26.27
N LEU A 2 -6.61 -14.70 25.24
CA LEU A 2 -6.14 -14.54 23.86
C LEU A 2 -6.24 -13.07 23.46
N TYR A 3 -5.18 -12.53 22.86
CA TYR A 3 -5.16 -11.18 22.32
C TYR A 3 -4.92 -11.23 20.82
N ILE A 4 -5.79 -10.57 20.07
CA ILE A 4 -5.71 -10.43 18.62
C ILE A 4 -5.44 -8.96 18.34
N PHE A 5 -4.39 -8.69 17.58
CA PHE A 5 -4.02 -7.35 17.15
C PHE A 5 -4.01 -7.31 15.63
N ASP A 6 -4.54 -6.23 15.08
CA ASP A 6 -4.37 -5.93 13.66
C ASP A 6 -2.90 -5.57 13.40
N LEU A 7 -2.40 -5.95 12.23
CA LEU A 7 -1.02 -5.69 11.85
C LEU A 7 -0.91 -4.29 11.23
N GLY A 8 -1.83 -3.97 10.31
CA GLY A 8 -1.84 -2.70 9.61
C GLY A 8 -2.35 -1.59 10.52
N ASN A 9 -1.54 -0.54 10.69
CA ASN A 9 -1.96 0.69 11.39
C ASN A 9 -2.23 0.54 12.91
N VAL A 10 -1.93 -0.64 13.49
CA VAL A 10 -2.06 -0.93 14.93
C VAL A 10 -0.73 -1.39 15.55
N ILE A 11 0.04 -2.24 14.86
CA ILE A 11 1.40 -2.64 15.31
C ILE A 11 2.49 -2.03 14.41
N VAL A 12 2.20 -1.81 13.13
CA VAL A 12 3.16 -1.25 12.16
C VAL A 12 2.47 -0.22 11.25
N ASP A 13 3.13 0.92 11.05
CA ASP A 13 2.73 1.91 10.05
C ASP A 13 3.13 1.41 8.65
N ILE A 14 2.15 0.94 7.89
CA ILE A 14 2.34 0.50 6.50
C ILE A 14 1.96 1.65 5.57
N ASP A 15 2.91 2.14 4.78
CA ASP A 15 2.67 3.18 3.78
C ASP A 15 2.82 2.62 2.35
N PHE A 16 1.69 2.28 1.74
CA PHE A 16 1.63 1.82 0.34
C PHE A 16 1.99 2.91 -0.67
N ASN A 17 1.97 4.20 -0.30
CA ASN A 17 2.38 5.27 -1.22
C ASN A 17 3.86 5.13 -1.59
N ARG A 18 4.68 4.61 -0.67
CA ARG A 18 6.10 4.34 -0.92
C ARG A 18 6.30 3.26 -1.98
N VAL A 19 5.52 2.19 -1.92
CA VAL A 19 5.54 1.10 -2.92
C VAL A 19 5.11 1.64 -4.28
N LEU A 20 3.99 2.36 -4.34
CA LEU A 20 3.50 2.98 -5.58
C LEU A 20 4.50 3.99 -6.15
N GLY A 21 5.25 4.70 -5.30
CA GLY A 21 6.32 5.61 -5.71
C GLY A 21 7.47 4.90 -6.43
N VAL A 22 7.94 3.77 -5.90
CA VAL A 22 8.99 2.96 -6.55
C VAL A 22 8.51 2.41 -7.89
N TRP A 23 7.26 1.96 -7.97
CA TRP A 23 6.68 1.49 -9.24
C TRP A 23 6.49 2.61 -10.25
N SER A 24 6.12 3.81 -9.79
CA SER A 24 6.03 5.01 -10.62
C SER A 24 7.38 5.33 -11.27
N ASP A 25 8.46 5.29 -10.48
CA ASP A 25 9.81 5.54 -10.96
C ASP A 25 10.28 4.48 -11.96
N LEU A 26 10.07 3.19 -11.64
CA LEU A 26 10.48 2.06 -12.50
C LEU A 26 9.74 2.03 -13.84
N SER A 27 8.43 2.30 -13.83
CA SER A 27 7.56 2.22 -15.02
C SER A 27 7.45 3.53 -15.80
N ARG A 28 7.93 4.64 -15.23
CA ARG A 28 7.68 6.02 -15.69
C ARG A 28 6.19 6.37 -15.83
N VAL A 29 5.32 5.65 -15.14
CA VAL A 29 3.89 5.97 -15.06
C VAL A 29 3.68 6.96 -13.92
N PRO A 30 2.91 8.05 -14.09
CA PRO A 30 2.66 9.00 -13.01
C PRO A 30 2.03 8.34 -11.78
N LEU A 31 2.55 8.66 -10.60
CA LEU A 31 2.07 8.13 -9.32
C LEU A 31 0.56 8.31 -9.13
N ALA A 32 -0.01 9.44 -9.56
CA ALA A 32 -1.44 9.70 -9.50
C ALA A 32 -2.27 8.68 -10.31
N SER A 33 -1.74 8.20 -11.44
CA SER A 33 -2.38 7.17 -12.25
C SER A 33 -2.35 5.80 -11.55
N LEU A 34 -1.23 5.48 -10.89
CA LEU A 34 -1.11 4.25 -10.11
C LEU A 34 -2.02 4.27 -8.87
N LYS A 35 -2.10 5.40 -8.17
CA LYS A 35 -2.99 5.58 -7.02
C LYS A 35 -4.47 5.42 -7.38
N HIS A 36 -4.90 5.95 -8.52
CA HIS A 36 -6.29 5.81 -8.97
C HIS A 36 -6.65 4.34 -9.29
N LYS A 37 -5.67 3.53 -9.70
CA LYS A 37 -5.87 2.11 -10.02
C LYS A 37 -5.66 1.18 -8.82
N TYR A 38 -5.19 1.72 -7.70
CA TYR A 38 -4.89 0.94 -6.51
C TYR A 38 -6.09 0.94 -5.56
N SER A 39 -6.51 -0.25 -5.17
CA SER A 39 -7.56 -0.55 -4.20
C SER A 39 -6.94 -1.43 -3.11
N GLU A 40 -6.95 -0.95 -1.88
CA GLU A 40 -6.44 -1.75 -0.76
C GLU A 40 -7.41 -2.91 -0.48
N GLY A 41 -6.90 -4.15 -0.52
CA GLY A 41 -7.69 -5.36 -0.25
C GLY A 41 -8.21 -6.10 -1.49
N GLU A 42 -7.95 -5.62 -2.72
CA GLU A 42 -8.14 -6.47 -3.90
C GLU A 42 -6.95 -7.44 -4.02
N THR A 43 -7.26 -8.74 -4.04
CA THR A 43 -6.27 -9.80 -4.22
C THR A 43 -5.77 -9.78 -5.66
N PHE A 44 -4.48 -9.53 -5.85
CA PHE A 44 -3.81 -9.57 -7.16
C PHE A 44 -3.72 -10.99 -7.74
#